data_AF-M5G954-F1
#
_entry.id   AF-M5G954-F1
#
_cell.length_a   1.000
_cell.length_b   1.000
_cell.length_c   1.000
_cell.angle_alpha   90.00
_cell.angle_beta   90.00
_cell.angle_gamma   90.00
#
_symmetry.space_group_name_H-M   'P 1'
#
loop_
_entity.id
_entity.type
_entity.pdbx_description
1 polymer ?
#
loop_
_entity_poly.entity_id
_entity_poly.type
_entity_poly.pdbx_seq_one_letter_code
_entity_poly.pdbx_strand_id
1 'polypeptide(L)'
;MNKDSGDNAFFYGTLMYPKIIKRVLNNTGNHLSVCPAILLDYTRHQVKHADYPGVIPYSQTRRLLDRELPESERCVRGSLVYGLTKEDFSVLDIFEGGVRPLELIPILLT
;
A
#
# COMPACT_ATOMS: atom_id res chain seq x y z
N MET A 1 10.67 9.89 26.61
CA MET A 1 9.30 10.04 26.10
C MET A 1 9.11 9.03 24.98
N ASN A 2 8.16 8.12 25.19
CA ASN A 2 8.02 6.84 24.49
C ASN A 2 7.77 7.04 23.00
N LYS A 3 8.62 6.42 22.18
CA LYS A 3 8.49 6.37 20.73
C LYS A 3 7.87 5.01 20.36
N ASP A 4 6.63 4.79 20.79
CA ASP A 4 5.76 3.79 20.15
C ASP A 4 5.27 4.38 18.82
N SER A 5 6.21 4.74 17.95
CA SER A 5 5.93 5.21 16.60
C SER A 5 5.62 3.98 15.75
N GLY A 6 4.37 3.52 15.81
CA GLY A 6 3.89 2.57 14.81
C GLY A 6 4.13 3.16 13.42
N ASP A 7 4.67 2.35 12.52
CA ASP A 7 4.92 2.78 11.15
C ASP A 7 3.61 2.76 10.35
N ASN A 8 3.62 3.44 9.21
CA ASN A 8 2.43 3.60 8.36
C ASN A 8 2.62 2.81 7.07
N ALA A 9 1.57 2.16 6.59
CA ALA A 9 1.61 1.42 5.33
C ALA A 9 0.40 1.73 4.46
N PHE A 10 0.65 1.93 3.17
CA PHE A 10 -0.37 2.11 2.15
C PHE A 10 -0.70 0.78 1.48
N PHE A 11 -1.98 0.42 1.46
CA PHE A 11 -2.49 -0.79 0.82
C PHE A 11 -3.37 -0.43 -0.38
N TYR A 12 -3.20 -1.12 -1.50
CA TYR A 12 -3.88 -0.81 -2.78
C TYR A 12 -4.65 -1.99 -3.38
N GLY A 13 -4.82 -3.06 -2.62
CA GLY A 13 -5.46 -4.31 -3.06
C GLY A 13 -6.33 -4.92 -1.97
N THR A 14 -6.24 -6.24 -1.78
CA THR A 14 -7.07 -7.01 -0.85
C THR A 14 -6.99 -6.52 0.61
N LEU A 15 -5.83 -6.00 1.01
CA LEU A 15 -5.58 -5.43 2.34
C LEU A 15 -6.27 -4.08 2.57
N MET A 16 -6.94 -3.49 1.58
CA MET A 16 -7.75 -2.27 1.80
C MET A 16 -8.96 -2.50 2.72
N TYR A 17 -9.42 -3.76 2.85
CA TYR A 17 -10.59 -4.10 3.65
C TYR A 17 -10.20 -4.35 5.12
N PRO A 18 -10.77 -3.61 6.10
CA PRO A 18 -10.43 -3.77 7.51
C PRO A 18 -10.62 -5.20 8.04
N LYS A 19 -11.61 -5.94 7.49
CA LYS A 19 -11.85 -7.35 7.85
C LYS A 19 -10.67 -8.25 7.48
N ILE A 20 -10.00 -7.98 6.36
CA ILE A 20 -8.84 -8.77 5.91
C ILE A 20 -7.61 -8.43 6.74
N ILE A 21 -7.34 -7.13 6.99
CA ILE A 21 -6.23 -6.71 7.87
C ILE A 21 -6.34 -7.37 9.24
N LYS A 22 -7.52 -7.31 9.88
CA LYS A 22 -7.75 -7.93 11.20
C LYS A 22 -7.50 -9.44 11.19
N ARG A 23 -7.88 -10.11 10.10
CA ARG A 23 -7.66 -11.54 9.93
C ARG A 23 -6.18 -11.88 9.72
N VAL A 24 -5.48 -11.09 8.93
CA VAL A 24 -4.06 -11.31 8.63
C VAL A 24 -3.20 -11.06 9.86
N LEU A 25 -3.44 -9.96 10.57
CA LEU A 25 -2.70 -9.59 11.78
C LEU A 25 -3.05 -10.46 13.00
N ASN A 26 -4.09 -11.28 12.92
CA ASN A 26 -4.58 -12.13 14.01
C ASN A 26 -4.78 -11.36 15.34
N ASN A 27 -5.18 -10.08 15.24
CA ASN A 27 -5.43 -9.18 16.36
C ASN A 27 -6.74 -8.40 16.12
N THR A 28 -7.31 -7.86 17.20
CA THR A 28 -8.49 -6.99 17.20
C THR A 28 -8.35 -5.76 16.31
N GLY A 29 -7.10 -5.30 16.09
CA GLY A 29 -6.78 -4.13 15.28
C GLY A 29 -7.24 -2.82 15.93
N ASN A 30 -7.44 -2.81 17.25
CA ASN A 30 -7.90 -1.62 17.99
C ASN A 30 -6.85 -0.50 18.00
N HIS A 31 -5.57 -0.83 17.81
CA HIS A 31 -4.47 0.11 17.71
C HIS A 31 -4.30 0.69 16.29
N LEU A 32 -5.04 0.17 15.31
CA LEU A 32 -4.90 0.54 13.90
C LEU A 32 -5.94 1.58 13.51
N SER A 33 -5.46 2.65 12.88
CA SER A 33 -6.34 3.63 12.22
C SER A 33 -6.24 3.44 10.72
N VAL A 34 -7.39 3.32 10.04
CA VAL A 34 -7.45 3.15 8.58
C VAL A 34 -8.14 4.36 7.98
N CYS A 35 -7.53 4.99 7.00
CA CYS A 35 -8.15 6.06 6.23
C CYS A 35 -8.04 5.77 4.72
N PRO A 36 -9.05 6.15 3.92
CA PRO A 36 -8.90 6.20 2.47
C PRO A 36 -7.75 7.14 2.09
N ALA A 37 -6.95 6.74 1.12
CA ALA A 37 -5.80 7.52 0.66
C ALA A 37 -5.58 7.36 -0.84
N ILE A 38 -4.90 8.33 -1.43
CA ILE A 38 -4.49 8.33 -2.83
C ILE A 38 -2.97 8.45 -2.90
N LEU A 39 -2.34 7.49 -3.58
CA LEU A 39 -0.92 7.52 -3.92
C LEU A 39 -0.75 8.29 -5.24
N LEU A 40 -0.09 9.43 -5.18
CA LEU A 40 0.17 10.28 -6.35
C LEU A 40 1.45 9.84 -7.05
N ASP A 41 1.51 10.04 -8.37
CA ASP A 41 2.65 9.68 -9.23
C ASP A 41 3.00 8.18 -9.22
N TYR A 42 2.00 7.34 -8.95
CA TYR A 42 2.06 5.89 -9.10
C TYR A 42 0.94 5.40 -10.00
N THR A 43 1.15 4.26 -10.64
CA THR A 43 0.14 3.66 -11.53
C THR A 43 0.01 2.17 -11.26
N ARG A 44 -1.20 1.64 -11.48
CA ARG A 44 -1.51 0.22 -11.39
C ARG A 44 -1.34 -0.43 -12.76
N HIS A 45 -0.63 -1.55 -12.79
CA HIS A 45 -0.39 -2.35 -13.98
C HIS A 45 -0.84 -3.78 -13.75
N GLN A 46 -1.33 -4.43 -14.79
CA GLN A 46 -1.60 -5.86 -14.73
C GLN A 46 -0.26 -6.61 -14.77
N VAL A 47 -0.02 -7.45 -13.77
CA VAL A 47 1.17 -8.29 -13.72
C VAL A 47 0.91 -9.54 -14.54
N LYS A 48 1.86 -9.88 -15.42
CA LYS A 48 1.77 -11.07 -16.25
C LYS A 48 1.80 -12.32 -15.36
N HIS A 49 0.85 -13.22 -15.55
CA HIS A 49 0.72 -14.46 -14.77
C HIS A 49 0.36 -14.27 -13.27
N ALA A 50 -0.21 -13.11 -12.91
CA ALA A 50 -0.73 -12.89 -11.58
C ALA A 50 -2.13 -12.26 -11.63
N ASP A 51 -2.98 -12.65 -10.69
CA ASP A 51 -4.37 -12.16 -10.57
C ASP A 51 -4.47 -10.82 -9.81
N TYR A 52 -3.34 -10.24 -9.44
CA TYR A 52 -3.26 -8.98 -8.70
C TYR A 52 -2.52 -7.90 -9.49
N PRO A 53 -2.91 -6.62 -9.36
CA PRO A 53 -2.20 -5.53 -9.99
C PRO A 53 -0.89 -5.23 -9.25
N GLY A 54 0.13 -4.84 -10.01
CA GLY A 54 1.38 -4.28 -9.51
C GLY A 54 1.28 -2.75 -9.48
N VAL A 55 1.91 -2.12 -8.51
CA VAL A 55 2.01 -0.66 -8.42
C VAL A 55 3.46 -0.26 -8.64
N ILE A 56 3.70 0.64 -9.59
CA ILE A 56 5.03 1.18 -9.88
C ILE A 56 5.00 2.70 -10.01
N PRO A 57 6.13 3.39 -9.75
CA PRO A 57 6.25 4.83 -9.97
C PRO A 57 5.91 5.20 -11.42
N TYR A 58 5.21 6.31 -11.61
CA TYR A 58 4.85 6.82 -12.94
C TYR A 58 6.09 7.09 -13.80
N SER A 59 7.24 7.42 -13.19
CA SER A 59 8.52 7.58 -13.90
C SER A 59 8.96 6.31 -14.64
N GLN A 60 8.63 5.12 -14.12
CA GLN A 60 8.87 3.84 -14.79
C GLN A 60 7.81 3.58 -15.86
N THR A 61 6.54 3.83 -15.55
CA THR A 61 5.42 3.69 -16.49
C THR A 61 5.55 4.58 -17.72
N ARG A 62 6.08 5.80 -17.56
CA ARG A 62 6.35 6.73 -18.66
C ARG A 62 7.35 6.16 -19.67
N ARG A 63 8.24 5.24 -19.25
CA ARG A 63 9.16 4.54 -20.16
C ARG A 63 8.47 3.41 -20.93
N LEU A 64 7.30 2.97 -20.47
CA LEU A 64 6.51 1.89 -21.07
C LEU A 64 5.35 2.41 -21.92
N LEU A 65 5.01 3.69 -21.84
CA LEU A 65 3.91 4.32 -22.55
C LEU A 65 4.42 5.40 -23.51
N ASP A 66 3.88 5.43 -24.73
CA ASP A 66 4.17 6.45 -25.74
C ASP A 66 3.39 7.77 -25.52
N ARG A 67 2.69 7.90 -24.39
CA ARG A 67 1.86 9.07 -24.07
C ARG A 67 2.01 9.47 -22.61
N GLU A 68 1.80 10.75 -22.33
CA GLU A 68 1.66 11.20 -20.94
C GLU A 68 0.26 10.90 -20.40
N LEU A 69 0.23 10.49 -19.13
CA LEU A 69 -1.03 10.28 -18.41
C LEU A 69 -1.41 11.55 -17.63
N PRO A 70 -2.69 11.97 -17.66
CA PRO A 70 -3.18 13.04 -16.79
C PRO A 70 -3.11 12.63 -15.32
N GLU A 71 -3.14 13.60 -14.40
CA GLU A 71 -3.06 13.37 -12.95
C GLU A 71 -4.06 12.33 -12.43
N SER A 72 -5.28 12.35 -12.98
CA SER A 72 -6.33 11.37 -12.67
C SER A 72 -5.97 9.92 -13.02
N GLU A 73 -5.05 9.71 -13.97
CA GLU A 73 -4.57 8.39 -14.42
C GLU A 73 -3.23 8.01 -13.77
N ARG A 74 -2.49 8.95 -13.17
CA ARG A 74 -1.24 8.70 -12.40
C ARG A 74 -1.46 8.70 -10.89
N CYS A 75 -2.57 8.13 -10.47
CA CYS A 75 -2.88 7.97 -9.05
C CYS A 75 -3.38 6.56 -8.74
N VAL A 76 -3.09 6.08 -7.54
CA VAL A 76 -3.58 4.79 -7.04
C VAL A 76 -4.41 5.02 -5.80
N ARG A 77 -5.66 4.56 -5.83
CA ARG A 77 -6.55 4.56 -4.66
C ARG A 77 -6.20 3.40 -3.74
N GLY A 78 -6.17 3.67 -2.45
CA GLY A 78 -5.83 2.70 -1.43
C GLY A 78 -6.34 3.10 -0.06
N SER A 79 -5.81 2.43 0.94
CA SER A 79 -6.03 2.72 2.36
C SER A 79 -4.69 2.92 3.03
N LEU A 80 -4.51 4.03 3.73
CA LEU A 80 -3.36 4.25 4.61
C LEU A 80 -3.71 3.78 6.02
N VAL A 81 -2.90 2.87 6.53
CA VAL A 81 -3.04 2.31 7.87
C VAL A 81 -1.90 2.83 8.74
N TYR A 82 -2.28 3.35 9.90
CA TYR A 82 -1.38 3.86 10.91
C TYR A 82 -1.32 2.92 12.11
N GLY A 83 -0.20 2.98 12.84
CA GLY A 83 -0.04 2.27 14.10
C GLY A 83 0.39 0.82 13.92
N LEU A 84 0.94 0.45 12.77
CA LEU A 84 1.45 -0.91 12.56
C LEU A 84 2.72 -1.13 13.39
N THR A 85 2.73 -2.20 14.19
CA THR A 85 3.91 -2.58 14.97
C THR A 85 4.88 -3.40 14.13
N LYS A 86 6.10 -3.62 14.64
CA LYS A 86 7.09 -4.47 13.94
C LYS A 86 6.61 -5.90 13.76
N GLU A 87 5.84 -6.41 14.72
CA GLU A 87 5.20 -7.72 14.65
C GLU A 87 4.15 -7.74 13.54
N ASP A 88 3.33 -6.69 13.42
CA ASP A 88 2.36 -6.56 12.33
C ASP A 88 3.05 -6.59 10.96
N PHE A 89 4.16 -5.85 10.79
CA PHE A 89 4.96 -5.90 9.56
C PHE A 89 5.50 -7.29 9.26
N SER A 90 5.95 -8.02 10.29
CA SER A 90 6.50 -9.37 10.14
C SER A 90 5.45 -10.35 9.63
N VAL A 91 4.22 -10.26 10.14
CA VAL A 91 3.09 -11.08 9.66
C VAL A 91 2.70 -10.67 8.24
N LEU A 92 2.68 -9.37 7.95
CA LEU A 92 2.41 -8.86 6.61
C LEU A 92 3.49 -9.31 5.61
N ASP A 93 4.77 -9.38 5.99
CA ASP A 93 5.86 -9.85 5.11
C ASP A 93 5.65 -11.32 4.72
N ILE A 94 5.23 -12.15 5.68
CA ILE A 94 4.89 -13.55 5.44
C ILE A 94 3.68 -13.64 4.50
N PHE A 95 2.66 -12.81 4.73
CA PHE A 95 1.45 -12.78 3.90
C PHE A 95 1.74 -12.38 2.45
N GLU A 96 2.61 -11.39 2.23
CA GLU A 96 3.03 -10.93 0.90
C GLU A 96 4.12 -11.83 0.26
N GLY A 97 4.50 -12.94 0.91
CA GLY A 97 5.46 -13.90 0.37
C GLY A 97 6.90 -13.35 0.22
N GLY A 98 7.28 -12.36 1.04
CA GLY A 98 8.63 -11.76 1.01
C GLY A 98 8.88 -10.76 -0.13
N VAL A 99 7.85 -10.37 -0.89
CA VAL A 99 7.95 -9.43 -2.00
C VAL A 99 7.65 -8.01 -1.53
N ARG A 100 8.53 -7.43 -0.70
CA ARG A 100 8.46 -5.98 -0.41
C ARG A 100 9.82 -5.30 -0.50
N PRO A 101 10.04 -4.41 -1.47
CA PRO A 101 10.98 -3.31 -1.29
C PRO A 101 10.33 -2.24 -0.41
N LEU A 102 10.97 -1.89 0.71
CA LEU A 102 10.61 -0.70 1.51
C LEU A 102 10.96 0.55 0.70
N GLU A 103 9.96 1.20 0.11
CA GLU A 103 10.11 2.54 -0.49
C GLU A 103 9.25 3.52 0.32
N LEU A 104 9.82 4.68 0.70
CA LEU A 104 9.06 5.77 1.32
C LEU A 104 8.28 6.48 0.21
N ILE A 105 6.95 6.49 0.33
CA ILE A 105 6.09 7.02 -0.74
C ILE A 105 5.28 8.23 -0.25
N PRO A 106 5.25 9.35 -1.00
CA PRO A 106 4.35 10.47 -0.70
C PRO A 106 2.89 10.07 -0.92
N ILE A 107 2.06 10.17 0.13
CA ILE A 107 0.65 9.76 0.13
C ILE A 107 -0.23 10.99 0.40
N LEU A 108 -1.32 11.14 -0.35
CA LEU A 108 -2.37 12.13 -0.10
C LEU A 108 -3.50 11.49 0.72
N LEU A 109 -3.87 12.13 1.83
CA LEU A 109 -5.01 11.75 2.66
C LEU A 109 -6.27 12.45 2.15
N THR A 110 -7.36 11.71 2.03
CA THR A 110 -8.66 12.23 1.54
C THR A 110 -9.69 12.29 2.65
#